data_AF-A0AAE4KYJ5-F1
#
_entry.id   AF-A0AAE4KYJ5-F1
#
_cell.length_a   1.000
_cell.length_b   1.000
_cell.length_c   1.000
_cell.angle_alpha   90.00
_cell.angle_beta   90.00
_cell.angle_gamma   90.00
#
_symmetry.space_group_name_H-M   'P 1'
#
loop_
_entity.id
_entity.type
_entity.pdbx_description
1 polymer ?
#
loop_
_entity_poly.entity_id
_entity_poly.type
_entity_poly.pdbx_seq_one_letter_code
_entity_poly.pdbx_strand_id
1 'polypeptide(L)'
;MIDKQITNILQSYKKQQIFKIEDFLLSEIDEDNLQETIDFVVSDDVSKKINFSDELYDGNEYEGVFLEGNQYLLSSSEGKVMIIDMLSEAHGVNIKDTRVQFDEEKFIKLITNKKEILNWIKNYKVDK
;
A
#
# COMPACT_ATOMS: atom_id res chain seq x y z
N MET A 1 -3.29 4.26 23.22
CA MET A 1 -1.87 3.88 23.37
C MET A 1 -1.49 3.26 22.06
N ILE A 2 -0.58 3.86 21.28
CA ILE A 2 -0.23 3.31 19.96
C ILE A 2 0.39 1.93 20.20
N ASP A 3 -0.11 0.93 19.49
CA ASP A 3 0.40 -0.43 19.58
C ASP A 3 1.92 -0.40 19.30
N LYS A 4 2.73 -0.94 20.23
CA LYS A 4 4.18 -1.08 20.05
C LYS A 4 4.51 -1.79 18.74
N GLN A 5 3.63 -2.70 18.30
CA GLN A 5 3.80 -3.41 17.04
C GLN A 5 3.66 -2.48 15.83
N ILE A 6 2.71 -1.54 15.83
CA ILE A 6 2.57 -0.53 14.76
C ILE A 6 3.82 0.34 14.66
N THR A 7 4.33 0.78 15.81
CA THR A 7 5.56 1.59 15.85
C THR A 7 6.74 0.80 15.28
N ASN A 8 6.89 -0.47 15.64
CA ASN A 8 7.96 -1.33 15.12
C ASN A 8 7.84 -1.57 13.61
N ILE A 9 6.62 -1.70 13.07
CA ILE A 9 6.39 -1.82 11.63
C ILE A 9 6.89 -0.56 10.93
N LEU A 10 6.40 0.62 11.33
CA LEU A 10 6.72 1.88 10.65
C LEU A 10 8.20 2.26 10.79
N GLN A 11 8.84 1.97 11.93
CA GLN A 11 10.26 2.24 12.14
C GLN A 11 11.20 1.39 11.29
N SER A 12 10.71 0.28 10.70
CA SER A 12 11.50 -0.51 9.75
C SER A 12 11.62 0.14 8.36
N TYR A 13 10.84 1.20 8.10
CA TYR A 13 10.82 1.92 6.82
C TYR A 13 11.61 3.22 6.86
N LYS A 14 12.13 3.64 5.69
CA LYS A 14 12.79 4.95 5.53
C LYS A 14 11.78 6.09 5.56
N LYS A 15 12.23 7.32 5.89
CA LYS A 15 11.36 8.52 5.95
C LYS A 15 10.50 8.70 4.69
N GLN A 16 11.10 8.54 3.51
CA GLN A 16 10.39 8.64 2.23
C GLN A 16 9.30 7.55 2.08
N GLN A 17 9.60 6.32 2.47
CA GLN A 17 8.65 5.21 2.41
C GLN A 17 7.49 5.42 3.39
N ILE A 18 7.76 5.95 4.60
CA ILE A 18 6.70 6.32 5.56
C ILE A 18 5.76 7.36 4.96
N PHE A 19 6.28 8.34 4.22
CA PHE A 19 5.43 9.33 3.55
C PHE A 19 4.62 8.73 2.40
N LYS A 20 5.17 7.76 1.68
CA LYS A 20 4.41 7.01 0.66
C LYS A 20 3.34 6.11 1.26
N ILE A 21 3.60 5.51 2.43
CA ILE A 21 2.59 4.77 3.19
C ILE A 21 1.44 5.70 3.60
N GLU A 22 1.75 6.89 4.12
CA GLU A 22 0.74 7.88 4.49
C GLU A 22 -0.10 8.32 3.30
N ASP A 23 0.56 8.65 2.18
CA ASP A 23 -0.10 9.11 0.95
C ASP A 23 -1.04 8.04 0.40
N PHE A 24 -0.57 6.79 0.27
CA PHE A 24 -1.38 5.64 -0.11
C PHE A 24 -2.58 5.43 0.82
N LEU A 25 -2.38 5.48 2.15
CA LEU A 25 -3.46 5.33 3.11
C LEU A 25 -4.50 6.44 2.98
N LEU A 26 -4.11 7.65 2.58
CA LEU A 26 -5.02 8.77 2.39
C LEU A 26 -5.75 8.72 1.06
N SER A 27 -5.08 8.29 -0.02
CA SER A 27 -5.61 8.32 -1.39
C SER A 27 -6.41 7.07 -1.75
N GLU A 28 -5.98 5.90 -1.30
CA GLU A 28 -6.53 4.63 -1.78
C GLU A 28 -7.37 3.86 -0.77
N ILE A 29 -7.21 4.10 0.54
CA ILE A 29 -7.90 3.29 1.56
C ILE A 29 -9.01 4.11 2.20
N ASP A 30 -10.25 3.66 2.16
CA ASP A 30 -11.35 4.23 2.94
C ASP A 30 -12.17 3.13 3.63
N GLU A 31 -13.25 3.50 4.32
CA GLU A 31 -14.08 2.52 5.04
C GLU A 31 -14.89 1.62 4.08
N ASP A 32 -15.12 2.08 2.84
CA ASP A 32 -15.96 1.38 1.87
C ASP A 32 -15.16 0.34 1.09
N ASN A 33 -13.88 0.58 0.81
CA ASN A 33 -13.01 -0.31 0.04
C ASN A 33 -12.01 -1.14 0.88
N LEU A 34 -11.99 -0.97 2.21
CA LEU A 34 -11.03 -1.65 3.08
C LEU A 34 -11.10 -3.17 2.96
N GLN A 35 -12.31 -3.74 2.99
CA GLN A 35 -12.47 -5.19 2.93
C GLN A 35 -12.08 -5.74 1.55
N GLU A 36 -12.45 -5.02 0.49
CA GLU A 36 -12.10 -5.36 -0.89
C GLU A 36 -10.58 -5.36 -1.11
N THR A 37 -9.88 -4.36 -0.57
CA THR A 37 -8.42 -4.31 -0.58
C THR A 37 -7.80 -5.51 0.14
N ILE A 38 -8.35 -5.90 1.29
CA ILE A 38 -7.88 -7.08 2.04
C ILE A 38 -8.13 -8.35 1.23
N ASP A 39 -9.32 -8.49 0.65
CA ASP A 39 -9.72 -9.65 -0.15
C ASP A 39 -8.83 -9.81 -1.38
N PHE A 40 -8.45 -8.70 -2.04
CA PHE A 40 -7.46 -8.71 -3.12
C PHE A 40 -6.10 -9.21 -2.63
N VAL A 41 -5.62 -8.65 -1.50
CA VAL A 41 -4.30 -8.96 -0.95
C VAL A 41 -4.14 -10.44 -0.60
N VAL A 42 -5.16 -11.06 -0.01
CA VAL A 42 -5.10 -12.47 0.43
C VAL A 42 -5.45 -13.48 -0.68
N SER A 43 -5.90 -13.00 -1.84
CA SER A 43 -6.27 -13.84 -2.97
C SER A 43 -5.07 -14.31 -3.80
N ASP A 44 -5.16 -15.51 -4.37
CA ASP A 44 -4.24 -15.96 -5.42
C ASP A 44 -4.51 -15.25 -6.76
N ASP A 45 -3.57 -15.33 -7.69
CA ASP A 45 -3.66 -14.63 -8.99
C ASP A 45 -4.81 -15.08 -9.88
N VAL A 46 -5.27 -16.33 -9.76
CA VAL A 46 -6.44 -16.82 -10.52
C VAL A 46 -7.69 -16.16 -9.96
N SER A 47 -7.84 -16.17 -8.64
CA SER A 47 -8.95 -15.54 -7.93
C SER A 47 -8.99 -14.03 -8.17
N LYS A 48 -7.83 -13.35 -8.17
CA LYS A 48 -7.74 -11.91 -8.48
C LYS A 48 -8.29 -11.57 -9.86
N LYS A 49 -7.88 -12.33 -10.88
CA LYS A 49 -8.31 -12.13 -12.27
C LYS A 49 -9.79 -12.38 -12.51
N ILE A 50 -10.45 -13.14 -11.64
CA ILE A 50 -11.87 -13.43 -11.74
C ILE A 50 -12.67 -12.38 -10.98
N ASN A 51 -12.27 -12.06 -9.75
CA ASN A 51 -13.09 -11.27 -8.82
C ASN A 51 -12.89 -9.76 -8.97
N PHE A 52 -11.75 -9.30 -9.50
CA PHE A 52 -11.37 -7.89 -9.59
C PHE A 52 -11.11 -7.45 -11.04
N SER A 53 -11.61 -8.21 -12.02
CA SER A 53 -11.20 -8.10 -13.43
C SER A 53 -11.34 -6.71 -14.04
N ASP A 54 -12.30 -5.93 -13.56
CA ASP A 54 -12.63 -4.56 -13.98
C ASP A 54 -11.81 -3.48 -13.27
N GLU A 55 -11.07 -3.85 -12.22
CA GLU A 55 -10.21 -2.97 -11.43
C GLU A 55 -8.72 -3.31 -11.61
N LEU A 56 -8.40 -4.34 -12.41
CA LEU A 56 -7.01 -4.69 -12.67
C LEU A 56 -6.38 -3.72 -13.67
N TYR A 57 -5.13 -3.36 -13.41
CA TYR A 57 -4.29 -2.61 -14.33
C TYR A 57 -4.15 -3.34 -15.67
N ASP A 58 -4.51 -2.65 -16.76
CA ASP A 58 -4.54 -3.20 -18.12
C ASP A 58 -3.32 -2.81 -18.98
N GLY A 59 -2.45 -1.95 -18.44
CA GLY A 59 -1.26 -1.48 -19.14
C GLY A 59 -0.11 -2.50 -19.17
N ASN A 60 0.96 -2.15 -19.88
CA ASN A 60 2.11 -3.04 -20.11
C ASN A 60 3.41 -2.55 -19.47
N GLU A 61 3.36 -1.50 -18.64
CA GLU A 61 4.54 -0.93 -17.98
C GLU A 61 4.99 -1.76 -16.78
N TYR A 62 4.06 -2.49 -16.15
CA TYR A 62 4.27 -3.28 -14.95
C TYR A 62 3.96 -4.76 -15.19
N GLU A 63 4.90 -5.63 -14.84
CA GLU A 63 4.70 -7.08 -14.93
C GLU A 63 4.05 -7.60 -13.64
N GLY A 64 2.89 -8.25 -13.76
CA GLY A 64 2.18 -8.86 -12.64
C GLY A 64 0.67 -8.62 -12.67
N VAL A 65 -0.01 -9.05 -11.60
CA VAL A 65 -1.42 -8.74 -11.35
C VAL A 65 -1.47 -7.57 -10.37
N PHE A 66 -1.99 -6.43 -10.83
CA PHE A 66 -2.11 -5.23 -10.00
C PHE A 66 -3.56 -4.78 -9.95
N LEU A 67 -4.02 -4.45 -8.75
CA LEU A 67 -5.20 -3.63 -8.56
C LEU A 67 -4.81 -2.17 -8.88
N GLU A 68 -5.57 -1.53 -9.75
CA GLU A 68 -5.37 -0.15 -10.17
C GLU A 68 -6.20 0.80 -9.30
N GLY A 69 -5.49 1.65 -8.53
CA GLY A 69 -6.09 2.74 -7.78
C GLY A 69 -5.95 4.08 -8.50
N ASN A 70 -6.20 5.17 -7.76
CA ASN A 70 -6.17 6.51 -8.32
C ASN A 70 -4.75 6.97 -8.69
N GLN A 71 -3.81 6.80 -7.76
CA GLN A 71 -2.40 7.16 -7.92
C GLN A 71 -1.48 5.95 -7.82
N TYR A 72 -1.98 4.85 -7.26
CA TYR A 72 -1.18 3.70 -6.88
C TYR A 72 -1.63 2.42 -7.55
N LEU A 73 -0.66 1.55 -7.84
CA LEU A 73 -0.89 0.13 -8.11
C LEU A 73 -0.62 -0.68 -6.84
N LEU A 74 -1.44 -1.70 -6.59
CA LEU A 74 -1.29 -2.65 -5.50
C LEU A 74 -1.12 -4.06 -6.07
N SER A 75 -0.06 -4.77 -5.70
CA SER A 75 0.06 -6.20 -5.96
C SER A 75 0.34 -6.98 -4.69
N SER A 76 -0.09 -8.24 -4.68
CA SER A 76 0.30 -9.20 -3.65
C SER A 76 0.70 -10.52 -4.28
N SER A 77 1.78 -11.13 -3.79
CA SER A 77 2.19 -12.48 -4.17
C SER A 77 3.17 -13.02 -3.12
N GLU A 78 3.14 -14.33 -2.89
CA GLU A 78 4.07 -15.02 -1.98
C GLU A 78 4.16 -14.39 -0.56
N GLY A 79 3.03 -13.93 -0.01
CA GLY A 79 2.97 -13.29 1.30
C GLY A 79 3.62 -11.90 1.36
N LYS A 80 3.88 -11.29 0.21
CA LYS A 80 4.38 -9.92 0.07
C LYS A 80 3.35 -9.05 -0.61
N VAL A 81 3.32 -7.78 -0.21
CA VAL A 81 2.50 -6.74 -0.84
C VAL A 81 3.41 -5.64 -1.35
N MET A 82 3.13 -5.11 -2.54
CA MET A 82 3.83 -3.97 -3.12
C MET A 82 2.82 -2.88 -3.45
N ILE A 83 3.12 -1.65 -3.04
CA ILE A 83 2.46 -0.45 -3.58
C ILE A 83 3.43 0.28 -4.49
N ILE A 84 2.94 0.80 -5.61
CA ILE A 84 3.70 1.55 -6.60
C ILE A 84 2.97 2.86 -6.86
N ASP A 85 3.61 3.99 -6.58
CA ASP A 85 3.12 5.31 -7.01
C ASP A 85 3.37 5.50 -8.52
N MET A 86 2.39 5.08 -9.33
CA MET A 86 2.52 5.05 -10.79
C MET A 86 2.58 6.47 -11.38
N LEU A 87 1.89 7.44 -10.79
CA LEU A 87 1.93 8.84 -11.29
C LEU A 87 3.31 9.45 -11.08
N SER A 88 3.94 9.24 -9.92
CA SER A 88 5.30 9.71 -9.67
C SER A 88 6.32 9.04 -10.60
N GLU A 89 6.18 7.73 -10.87
CA GLU A 89 7.06 7.03 -11.83
C GLU A 89 6.90 7.58 -13.25
N ALA A 90 5.66 7.82 -13.70
CA ALA A 90 5.38 8.43 -15.00
C ALA A 90 5.99 9.83 -15.14
N HIS A 91 6.16 10.56 -14.03
CA HIS A 91 6.84 11.86 -13.99
C HIS A 91 8.37 11.77 -13.77
N GLY A 92 8.95 10.57 -13.82
CA GLY A 92 10.39 10.36 -13.77
C GLY A 92 11.00 10.32 -12.36
N VAL A 93 10.17 10.14 -11.31
CA VAL A 93 10.68 9.89 -9.95
C VAL A 93 11.31 8.49 -9.90
N ASN A 94 12.38 8.35 -9.12
CA ASN A 94 13.11 7.10 -9.03
C ASN A 94 12.26 5.98 -8.40
N ILE A 95 12.31 4.77 -8.99
CA ILE A 95 11.61 3.57 -8.51
C ILE A 95 11.85 3.25 -7.02
N LYS A 96 13.02 3.63 -6.47
CA LYS A 96 13.38 3.40 -5.06
C LYS A 96 12.57 4.29 -4.10
N ASP A 97 11.98 5.36 -4.61
CA ASP A 97 11.24 6.37 -3.85
C ASP A 97 9.73 6.33 -4.10
N THR A 98 9.28 5.54 -5.07
CA THR A 98 7.87 5.35 -5.47
C THR A 98 7.30 4.00 -5.07
N ARG A 99 8.15 3.01 -4.78
CA ARG A 99 7.73 1.64 -4.44
C ARG A 99 7.98 1.30 -2.97
N VAL A 100 7.00 0.68 -2.32
CA VAL A 100 7.13 0.19 -0.95
C VAL A 100 6.62 -1.25 -0.85
N GLN A 101 7.44 -2.12 -0.28
CA GLN A 101 7.13 -3.53 -0.09
C GLN A 101 6.84 -3.84 1.38
N PHE A 102 5.89 -4.74 1.63
CA PHE A 102 5.44 -5.16 2.94
C PHE A 102 5.40 -6.68 3.03
N ASP A 103 5.48 -7.19 4.25
CA ASP A 103 4.88 -8.49 4.56
C ASP A 103 3.36 -8.33 4.58
N GLU A 104 2.63 -9.30 4.05
CA GLU A 104 1.16 -9.27 3.94
C GLU A 104 0.47 -8.95 5.28
N GLU A 105 0.82 -9.68 6.35
CA GLU A 105 0.25 -9.45 7.69
C GLU A 105 0.50 -8.03 8.20
N LYS A 106 1.68 -7.46 7.90
CA LYS A 106 2.01 -6.08 8.29
C LYS A 106 1.20 -5.08 7.48
N PHE A 107 1.03 -5.31 6.18
CA PHE A 107 0.22 -4.46 5.32
C PHE A 107 -1.24 -4.42 5.79
N ILE A 108 -1.86 -5.59 6.00
CA ILE A 108 -3.24 -5.70 6.51
C ILE A 108 -3.36 -4.96 7.84
N LYS A 109 -2.40 -5.15 8.75
CA LYS A 109 -2.40 -4.43 10.03
C LYS A 109 -2.30 -2.91 9.86
N LEU A 110 -1.54 -2.41 8.89
CA LEU A 110 -1.44 -0.98 8.61
C LEU A 110 -2.78 -0.42 8.12
N ILE A 111 -3.41 -1.04 7.11
CA ILE A 111 -4.64 -0.52 6.51
C ILE A 111 -5.84 -0.61 7.47
N THR A 112 -5.96 -1.70 8.24
CA THR A 112 -7.04 -1.85 9.25
C THR A 112 -6.91 -0.84 10.40
N ASN A 113 -5.69 -0.36 10.69
CA ASN A 113 -5.44 0.64 11.74
C ASN A 113 -5.17 2.05 11.17
N LYS A 114 -5.65 2.36 9.95
CA LYS A 114 -5.39 3.61 9.22
C LYS A 114 -5.37 4.87 10.11
N LYS A 115 -6.41 5.11 10.92
CA LYS A 115 -6.53 6.30 11.77
C LYS A 115 -5.36 6.44 12.76
N GLU A 116 -4.93 5.34 13.36
CA GLU A 116 -3.83 5.30 14.32
C GLU A 116 -2.48 5.49 13.62
N ILE A 117 -2.31 4.87 12.45
CA ILE A 117 -1.11 5.02 11.60
C ILE A 117 -0.93 6.49 11.20
N LEU A 118 -1.96 7.12 10.66
CA LEU A 118 -1.91 8.52 10.23
C LEU A 118 -1.58 9.45 11.40
N ASN A 119 -2.15 9.22 12.58
CA ASN A 119 -1.83 10.01 13.77
C ASN A 119 -0.37 9.81 14.21
N TRP A 120 0.17 8.58 14.14
CA TRP A 120 1.58 8.32 14.42
C TRP A 120 2.49 9.08 13.44
N ILE A 121 2.20 9.01 12.13
CA ILE A 121 3.01 9.67 11.10
C ILE A 121 2.97 11.18 11.25
N LYS A 122 1.80 11.75 11.58
CA LYS A 122 1.66 13.18 11.89
C LYS A 122 2.58 13.61 13.02
N ASN A 123 2.65 12.85 14.11
CA ASN A 123 3.55 13.16 15.23
C ASN A 123 5.03 12.97 14.83
N TYR A 124 5.33 11.92 14.08
CA TYR A 124 6.68 11.65 13.56
C TYR A 124 7.22 12.81 12.69
N LYS A 125 6.36 13.49 11.93
CA LYS A 125 6.73 14.68 11.15
C LYS A 125 7.02 15.92 12.00
N VAL A 126 6.36 16.06 13.15
CA VAL A 126 6.56 17.20 14.04
C VAL A 126 7.88 17.06 14.81
N ASP A 127 8.27 15.83 15.14
CA ASP A 127 9.47 15.54 15.94
C ASP A 127 10.77 15.46 15.11
N LYS A 128 10.72 15.42 13.76
CA LYS A 128 11.88 15.22 12.87
C LYS A 128 11.89 16.02 11.57
#